data_AF-R6QA79-F1
#
_entry.id   AF-R6QA79-F1
#
_cell.length_a   1.000
_cell.length_b   1.000
_cell.length_c   1.000
_cell.angle_alpha   90.00
_cell.angle_beta   90.00
_cell.angle_gamma   90.00
#
_symmetry.space_group_name_H-M   'P 1'
#
loop_
_entity.id
_entity.type
_entity.pdbx_description
1 polymer ?
#
loop_
_entity_poly.entity_id
_entity_poly.type
_entity_poly.pdbx_seq_one_letter_code
_entity_poly.pdbx_strand_id
1 'polypeptide(L)'
;MKRRFKKKIICFVLIIAIIIASAAVVKRTTVGEAENYSKYIQVAAEDKNISAKKMIKNYADENGYTFSDYPQSLVDLLKRNKETKEFVLNYPKYKDKHFKINMKEYKNCDSVPLFMQWDIRWGYKMYGDDVAGLTACGPTCLSMVAVYLLQDIKYSPDYMIDWAKENGYCVDGGGSLWTLMSEGAQKLGIDSTELPLDKQRVINNLEVGNPVVCIMGPGDFTKKGHFIVMTGIENSKIKINDPNSIENSNKLWNFDDISSQINNLWAMRV
;
A
#
# COMPACT_ATOMS: atom_id res chain seq x y z
N MET A 1 -12.40 -16.15 -56.91
CA MET A 1 -13.11 -15.51 -55.77
C MET A 1 -13.02 -16.25 -54.42
N LYS A 2 -12.78 -17.57 -54.35
CA LYS A 2 -12.80 -18.36 -53.08
C LYS A 2 -11.59 -18.23 -52.14
N ARG A 3 -10.43 -17.71 -52.61
CA ARG A 3 -9.16 -17.69 -51.83
C ARG A 3 -9.04 -16.50 -50.87
N ARG A 4 -9.73 -15.38 -51.15
CA ARG A 4 -9.73 -14.15 -50.33
C ARG A 4 -10.68 -14.24 -49.12
N PHE A 5 -11.73 -15.06 -49.23
CA PHE A 5 -12.69 -15.34 -48.15
C PHE A 5 -12.09 -16.24 -47.05
N LYS A 6 -11.31 -17.28 -47.41
CA LYS A 6 -10.65 -18.17 -46.43
C LYS A 6 -9.61 -17.45 -45.55
N LYS A 7 -8.86 -16.48 -46.09
CA LYS A 7 -7.89 -15.68 -45.29
C LYS A 7 -8.57 -14.77 -44.27
N LYS A 8 -9.73 -14.17 -44.60
CA LYS A 8 -10.50 -13.34 -43.67
C LYS A 8 -11.11 -14.15 -42.52
N ILE A 9 -11.60 -15.37 -42.80
CA ILE A 9 -12.14 -16.28 -41.78
C ILE A 9 -11.02 -16.75 -40.82
N ILE A 10 -9.83 -17.07 -41.33
CA ILE A 10 -8.70 -17.49 -40.49
C ILE A 10 -8.21 -16.34 -39.58
N CYS A 11 -8.14 -15.10 -40.09
CA CYS A 11 -7.83 -13.93 -39.25
C CYS A 11 -8.89 -13.69 -38.17
N PHE A 12 -10.18 -13.87 -38.50
CA PHE A 12 -11.28 -13.64 -37.55
C PHE A 12 -11.30 -14.71 -36.43
N VAL A 13 -11.02 -15.97 -36.77
CA VAL A 13 -10.90 -17.06 -35.78
C VAL A 13 -9.68 -16.86 -34.86
N LEU A 14 -8.56 -16.37 -35.38
CA LEU A 14 -7.37 -16.05 -34.57
C LEU A 14 -7.61 -14.86 -33.63
N ILE A 15 -8.32 -13.81 -34.07
CA ILE A 15 -8.67 -12.67 -33.22
C ILE A 15 -9.65 -13.09 -32.11
N ILE A 16 -10.64 -13.92 -32.41
CA ILE A 16 -11.56 -14.46 -31.40
C ILE A 16 -10.81 -15.37 -30.42
N ALA A 17 -9.90 -16.22 -30.89
CA ALA A 17 -9.09 -17.06 -30.02
C ALA A 17 -8.18 -16.23 -29.09
N ILE A 18 -7.62 -15.12 -29.57
CA ILE A 18 -6.83 -14.18 -28.76
C ILE A 18 -7.72 -13.47 -27.73
N ILE A 19 -8.91 -13.02 -28.11
CA ILE A 19 -9.87 -12.38 -27.19
C ILE A 19 -10.35 -13.36 -26.11
N ILE A 20 -10.63 -14.61 -26.48
CA ILE A 20 -11.01 -15.66 -25.52
C ILE A 20 -9.83 -16.01 -24.61
N ALA A 21 -8.60 -16.09 -25.15
CA ALA A 21 -7.41 -16.34 -24.36
C ALA A 21 -7.11 -15.16 -23.41
N SER A 22 -7.23 -13.90 -23.85
CA SER A 22 -7.05 -12.73 -23.01
C SER A 22 -8.16 -12.60 -21.97
N ALA A 23 -9.42 -12.87 -22.33
CA ALA A 23 -10.53 -12.92 -21.37
C ALA A 23 -10.35 -14.08 -20.37
N ALA A 24 -9.83 -15.23 -20.79
CA ALA A 24 -9.52 -16.35 -19.91
C ALA A 24 -8.32 -16.07 -19.00
N VAL A 25 -7.31 -15.32 -19.47
CA VAL A 25 -6.19 -14.85 -18.65
C VAL A 25 -6.68 -13.82 -17.65
N VAL A 26 -7.39 -12.76 -18.06
CA VAL A 26 -7.98 -11.75 -17.16
C VAL A 26 -8.94 -12.39 -16.15
N LYS A 27 -9.76 -13.37 -16.59
CA LYS A 27 -10.64 -14.13 -15.69
C LYS A 27 -9.86 -15.04 -14.75
N ARG A 28 -8.72 -15.60 -15.16
CA ARG A 28 -7.83 -16.38 -14.26
C ARG A 28 -7.08 -15.49 -13.27
N THR A 29 -6.64 -14.29 -13.66
CA THR A 29 -5.97 -13.35 -12.76
C THR A 29 -6.96 -12.81 -11.73
N THR A 30 -8.15 -12.38 -12.17
CA THR A 30 -9.21 -11.88 -11.26
C THR A 30 -9.77 -12.97 -10.35
N VAL A 31 -9.90 -14.21 -10.84
CA VAL A 31 -10.28 -15.36 -9.99
C VAL A 31 -9.16 -15.74 -9.02
N GLY A 32 -7.88 -15.69 -9.43
CA GLY A 32 -6.75 -15.98 -8.54
C GLY A 32 -6.52 -14.93 -7.45
N GLU A 33 -6.77 -13.65 -7.76
CA GLU A 33 -6.78 -12.56 -6.77
C GLU A 33 -8.01 -12.66 -5.87
N ALA A 34 -9.20 -12.92 -6.41
CA ALA A 34 -10.44 -13.08 -5.64
C ALA A 34 -10.43 -14.34 -4.76
N GLU A 35 -9.81 -15.45 -5.18
CA GLU A 35 -9.65 -16.67 -4.38
C GLU A 35 -8.62 -16.47 -3.26
N ASN A 36 -7.49 -15.81 -3.53
CA ASN A 36 -6.57 -15.39 -2.48
C ASN A 36 -7.27 -14.45 -1.49
N TYR A 37 -8.03 -13.47 -1.99
CA TYR A 37 -8.78 -12.50 -1.18
C TYR A 37 -9.90 -13.17 -0.36
N SER A 38 -10.62 -14.12 -0.94
CA SER A 38 -11.65 -14.90 -0.26
C SER A 38 -11.04 -15.74 0.85
N LYS A 39 -9.83 -16.31 0.64
CA LYS A 39 -9.07 -17.00 1.69
C LYS A 39 -8.67 -16.05 2.82
N TYR A 40 -8.24 -14.82 2.51
CA TYR A 40 -7.97 -13.80 3.54
C TYR A 40 -9.23 -13.44 4.35
N ILE A 41 -10.39 -13.25 3.69
CA ILE A 41 -11.66 -12.94 4.35
C ILE A 41 -12.15 -14.10 5.22
N GLN A 42 -12.00 -15.34 4.76
CA GLN A 42 -12.45 -16.53 5.49
C GLN A 42 -11.58 -16.79 6.74
N VAL A 43 -10.25 -16.64 6.62
CA VAL A 43 -9.33 -16.67 7.77
C VAL A 43 -9.65 -15.53 8.75
N ALA A 44 -9.92 -14.33 8.25
CA ALA A 44 -10.31 -13.19 9.09
C ALA A 44 -11.67 -13.39 9.81
N ALA A 45 -12.58 -14.21 9.27
CA ALA A 45 -13.89 -14.49 9.85
C ALA A 45 -13.83 -15.54 11.00
N GLU A 46 -13.00 -16.58 10.88
CA GLU A 46 -12.77 -17.57 11.95
C GLU A 46 -12.00 -16.97 13.15
N ASP A 47 -11.14 -15.99 12.89
CA ASP A 47 -10.30 -15.31 13.88
C ASP A 47 -11.03 -14.28 14.77
N LYS A 48 -12.29 -13.95 14.48
CA LYS A 48 -13.02 -12.85 15.16
C LYS A 48 -13.16 -13.02 16.68
N ASN A 49 -13.08 -14.26 17.19
CA ASN A 49 -13.26 -14.56 18.62
C ASN A 49 -11.96 -14.93 19.37
N ILE A 50 -10.80 -14.91 18.71
CA ILE A 50 -9.52 -15.22 19.34
C ILE A 50 -8.76 -13.91 19.62
N SER A 51 -8.26 -13.74 20.85
CA SER A 51 -7.44 -12.57 21.18
C SER A 51 -6.10 -12.63 20.44
N ALA A 52 -5.53 -11.47 20.07
CA ALA A 52 -4.21 -11.40 19.41
C ALA A 52 -3.14 -12.17 20.22
N LYS A 53 -3.17 -12.04 21.55
CA LYS A 53 -2.31 -12.79 22.47
C LYS A 53 -2.44 -14.30 22.32
N LYS A 54 -3.67 -14.82 22.15
CA LYS A 54 -3.90 -16.25 21.97
C LYS A 54 -3.45 -16.74 20.58
N MET A 55 -3.68 -15.95 19.52
CA MET A 55 -3.15 -16.26 18.18
C MET A 55 -1.63 -16.39 18.18
N ILE A 56 -0.94 -15.41 18.77
CA ILE A 56 0.52 -15.39 18.85
C ILE A 56 1.04 -16.56 19.69
N LYS A 57 0.43 -16.84 20.86
CA LYS A 57 0.82 -17.99 21.69
C LYS A 57 0.71 -19.31 20.93
N ASN A 58 -0.45 -19.57 20.31
CA ASN A 58 -0.65 -20.81 19.57
C ASN A 58 0.38 -20.99 18.45
N TYR A 59 0.58 -19.94 17.64
CA TYR A 59 1.56 -19.99 16.55
C TYR A 59 2.99 -20.16 17.08
N ALA A 60 3.35 -19.47 18.16
CA ALA A 60 4.66 -19.57 18.78
C ALA A 60 4.93 -21.00 19.27
N ASP A 61 3.99 -21.58 20.03
CA ASP A 61 4.08 -22.95 20.55
C ASP A 61 4.22 -23.98 19.41
N GLU A 62 3.47 -23.80 18.32
CA GLU A 62 3.52 -24.68 17.13
C GLU A 62 4.82 -24.58 16.32
N ASN A 63 5.53 -23.46 16.40
CA ASN A 63 6.71 -23.17 15.57
C ASN A 63 8.03 -23.09 16.38
N GLY A 64 8.01 -23.47 17.66
CA GLY A 64 9.20 -23.47 18.52
C GLY A 64 9.64 -22.08 18.96
N TYR A 65 8.74 -21.11 18.98
CA TYR A 65 8.95 -19.78 19.55
C TYR A 65 8.23 -19.66 20.90
N THR A 66 8.47 -18.56 21.58
CA THR A 66 7.80 -18.16 22.81
C THR A 66 7.01 -16.88 22.59
N PHE A 67 5.98 -16.63 23.39
CA PHE A 67 5.25 -15.35 23.34
C PHE A 67 6.17 -14.13 23.58
N SER A 68 7.24 -14.30 24.34
CA SER A 68 8.25 -13.25 24.60
C SER A 68 9.11 -12.89 23.38
N ASP A 69 9.13 -13.70 22.33
CA ASP A 69 9.85 -13.39 21.09
C ASP A 69 9.15 -12.30 20.25
N TYR A 70 7.94 -11.91 20.65
CA TYR A 70 7.13 -10.91 19.97
C TYR A 70 7.14 -9.59 20.77
N PRO A 71 7.63 -8.48 20.20
CA PRO A 71 7.49 -7.16 20.78
C PRO A 71 6.04 -6.81 21.10
N GLN A 72 5.81 -6.11 22.21
CA GLN A 72 4.46 -5.71 22.62
C GLN A 72 3.76 -4.85 21.55
N SER A 73 4.50 -4.04 20.80
CA SER A 73 3.97 -3.22 19.71
C SER A 73 3.35 -4.05 18.58
N LEU A 74 3.89 -5.24 18.27
CA LEU A 74 3.32 -6.17 17.30
C LEU A 74 2.08 -6.89 17.83
N VAL A 75 2.05 -7.20 19.13
CA VAL A 75 0.85 -7.72 19.79
C VAL A 75 -0.29 -6.70 19.70
N ASP A 76 0.02 -5.42 19.96
CA ASP A 76 -0.94 -4.33 19.88
C ASP A 76 -1.36 -4.03 18.43
N LEU A 77 -0.45 -4.17 17.46
CA LEU A 77 -0.73 -4.12 16.03
C LEU A 77 -1.80 -5.15 15.64
N LEU A 78 -1.57 -6.43 15.96
CA LEU A 78 -2.53 -7.49 15.63
C LEU A 78 -3.86 -7.32 16.37
N LYS A 79 -3.84 -6.73 17.57
CA LYS A 79 -5.06 -6.43 18.33
C LYS A 79 -5.91 -5.38 17.60
N ARG A 80 -5.29 -4.33 17.04
CA ARG A 80 -6.00 -3.22 16.37
C ARG A 80 -6.23 -3.44 14.88
N ASN A 81 -5.40 -4.23 14.20
CA ASN A 81 -5.49 -4.53 12.78
C ASN A 81 -5.25 -6.02 12.52
N LYS A 82 -6.33 -6.75 12.25
CA LYS A 82 -6.31 -8.20 11.99
C LYS A 82 -5.68 -8.57 10.66
N GLU A 83 -5.61 -7.65 9.70
CA GLU A 83 -4.96 -7.89 8.39
C GLU A 83 -3.46 -8.18 8.56
N THR A 84 -2.86 -7.70 9.66
CA THR A 84 -1.43 -7.89 9.95
C THR A 84 -1.08 -9.26 10.51
N LYS A 85 -2.04 -10.19 10.64
CA LYS A 85 -1.82 -11.51 11.26
C LYS A 85 -0.58 -12.21 10.73
N GLU A 86 -0.46 -12.39 9.42
CA GLU A 86 0.68 -13.10 8.83
C GLU A 86 2.02 -12.37 9.09
N PHE A 87 2.02 -11.04 9.02
CA PHE A 87 3.20 -10.23 9.36
C PHE A 87 3.59 -10.39 10.84
N VAL A 88 2.64 -10.30 11.75
CA VAL A 88 2.94 -10.41 13.18
C VAL A 88 3.39 -11.82 13.53
N LEU A 89 2.67 -12.86 13.10
CA LEU A 89 2.98 -14.25 13.44
C LEU A 89 4.36 -14.68 12.93
N ASN A 90 4.74 -14.27 11.72
CA ASN A 90 6.04 -14.62 11.14
C ASN A 90 7.22 -13.74 11.64
N TYR A 91 7.02 -12.84 12.60
CA TYR A 91 8.07 -11.94 13.09
C TYR A 91 9.36 -12.66 13.51
N PRO A 92 9.36 -13.67 14.44
CA PRO A 92 10.59 -14.33 14.85
C PRO A 92 11.34 -15.02 13.71
N LYS A 93 10.62 -15.44 12.66
CA LYS A 93 11.17 -16.13 11.50
C LYS A 93 11.86 -15.19 10.52
N TYR A 94 11.38 -13.95 10.39
CA TYR A 94 11.77 -13.04 9.30
C TYR A 94 12.39 -11.72 9.76
N LYS A 95 12.35 -11.38 11.05
CA LYS A 95 12.86 -10.10 11.58
C LYS A 95 14.31 -9.78 11.20
N ASP A 96 15.16 -10.79 11.09
CA ASP A 96 16.58 -10.64 10.75
C ASP A 96 16.89 -10.97 9.28
N LYS A 97 15.86 -11.13 8.43
CA LYS A 97 16.06 -11.48 7.01
C LYS A 97 16.05 -10.24 6.12
N HIS A 98 16.96 -10.25 5.16
CA HIS A 98 16.98 -9.31 4.04
C HIS A 98 16.45 -9.98 2.79
N PHE A 99 15.30 -9.51 2.30
CA PHE A 99 14.69 -10.01 1.08
C PHE A 99 15.27 -9.28 -0.13
N LYS A 100 15.54 -10.03 -1.21
CA LYS A 100 15.82 -9.40 -2.50
C LYS A 100 14.50 -8.91 -3.09
N ILE A 101 14.34 -7.60 -3.14
CA ILE A 101 13.09 -6.98 -3.62
C ILE A 101 13.01 -7.06 -5.14
N ASN A 102 11.85 -7.49 -5.63
CA ASN A 102 11.53 -7.53 -7.05
C ASN A 102 10.23 -6.75 -7.27
N MET A 103 10.35 -5.58 -7.88
CA MET A 103 9.23 -4.67 -8.18
C MET A 103 8.85 -4.69 -9.67
N LYS A 104 9.27 -5.69 -10.45
CA LYS A 104 9.06 -5.72 -11.92
C LYS A 104 7.60 -5.66 -12.33
N GLU A 105 6.68 -6.15 -11.49
CA GLU A 105 5.23 -6.08 -11.75
C GLU A 105 4.69 -4.64 -11.78
N TYR A 106 5.38 -3.70 -11.13
CA TYR A 106 5.01 -2.27 -11.09
C TYR A 106 5.71 -1.44 -12.17
N LYS A 107 6.45 -2.07 -13.09
CA LYS A 107 7.08 -1.36 -14.20
C LYS A 107 6.00 -0.86 -15.15
N ASN A 108 6.08 0.41 -15.55
CA ASN A 108 5.10 1.06 -16.43
C ASN A 108 3.68 0.99 -15.83
N CYS A 109 3.54 1.23 -14.52
CA CYS A 109 2.24 1.18 -13.87
C CYS A 109 1.37 2.38 -14.32
N ASP A 110 0.12 2.10 -14.69
CA ASP A 110 -0.84 3.12 -15.15
C ASP A 110 -1.56 3.83 -14.00
N SER A 111 -1.35 3.39 -12.75
CA SER A 111 -1.92 3.98 -11.55
C SER A 111 -0.98 3.85 -10.37
N VAL A 112 -1.21 4.65 -9.32
CA VAL A 112 -0.42 4.61 -8.09
C VAL A 112 -0.55 3.24 -7.42
N PRO A 113 0.54 2.45 -7.31
CA PRO A 113 0.46 1.12 -6.72
C PRO A 113 0.18 1.21 -5.22
N LEU A 114 -0.53 0.23 -4.67
CA LEU A 114 -0.71 0.08 -3.23
C LEU A 114 0.44 -0.76 -2.65
N PHE A 115 1.17 -0.19 -1.69
CA PHE A 115 2.17 -0.92 -0.91
C PHE A 115 1.76 -0.95 0.57
N MET A 116 1.72 -2.14 1.16
CA MET A 116 1.50 -2.27 2.60
C MET A 116 2.82 -2.04 3.34
N GLN A 117 2.83 -1.15 4.34
CA GLN A 117 4.04 -0.90 5.12
C GLN A 117 4.48 -2.14 5.90
N TRP A 118 3.53 -3.03 6.22
CA TRP A 118 3.75 -4.31 6.91
C TRP A 118 3.99 -5.50 5.96
N ASP A 119 4.27 -5.28 4.67
CA ASP A 119 4.69 -6.36 3.78
C ASP A 119 5.98 -7.02 4.30
N ILE A 120 6.03 -8.34 4.39
CA ILE A 120 7.15 -9.11 4.97
C ILE A 120 8.49 -8.81 4.30
N ARG A 121 8.48 -8.33 3.05
CA ARG A 121 9.68 -8.02 2.27
C ARG A 121 10.48 -6.86 2.87
N TRP A 122 9.83 -5.92 3.55
CA TRP A 122 10.47 -4.71 4.11
C TRP A 122 9.96 -4.29 5.48
N GLY A 123 8.76 -4.70 5.87
CA GLY A 123 8.07 -4.24 7.06
C GLY A 123 8.77 -4.57 8.37
N TYR A 124 9.72 -5.51 8.38
CA TYR A 124 10.53 -5.82 9.57
C TYR A 124 11.76 -4.92 9.75
N LYS A 125 12.14 -4.12 8.75
CA LYS A 125 13.26 -3.16 8.88
C LYS A 125 12.94 -2.15 9.98
N MET A 126 13.95 -1.76 10.76
CA MET A 126 13.77 -0.69 11.74
C MET A 126 13.66 0.68 11.06
N TYR A 127 12.64 1.44 11.45
CA TYR A 127 12.42 2.82 11.06
C TYR A 127 12.00 3.62 12.29
N GLY A 128 12.93 4.37 12.86
CA GLY A 128 12.79 5.01 14.17
C GLY A 128 12.92 3.97 15.28
N ASP A 129 11.97 3.98 16.20
CA ASP A 129 11.95 3.16 17.41
C ASP A 129 11.31 1.77 17.24
N ASP A 130 10.70 1.49 16.07
CA ASP A 130 10.04 0.22 15.79
C ASP A 130 10.22 -0.25 14.33
N VAL A 131 9.67 -1.41 14.01
CA VAL A 131 9.66 -1.96 12.66
C VAL A 131 8.81 -1.10 11.73
N ALA A 132 9.20 -1.03 10.46
CA ALA A 132 8.57 -0.24 9.42
C ALA A 132 7.07 -0.55 9.25
N GLY A 133 6.67 -1.79 9.53
CA GLY A 133 5.26 -2.21 9.59
C GLY A 133 4.39 -1.39 10.55
N LEU A 134 5.00 -0.67 11.50
CA LEU A 134 4.34 0.22 12.46
C LEU A 134 4.59 1.70 12.18
N THR A 135 5.78 2.07 11.74
CA THR A 135 6.26 3.46 11.77
C THR A 135 6.53 4.08 10.40
N ALA A 136 6.55 3.29 9.33
CA ALA A 136 7.01 3.72 8.01
C ALA A 136 5.89 4.12 7.03
N CYS A 137 4.74 4.63 7.52
CA CYS A 137 3.66 5.07 6.64
C CYS A 137 4.13 6.16 5.65
N GLY A 138 4.94 7.12 6.10
CA GLY A 138 5.52 8.18 5.27
C GLY A 138 6.34 7.65 4.08
N PRO A 139 7.49 6.97 4.27
CA PRO A 139 8.28 6.45 3.16
C PRO A 139 7.52 5.43 2.31
N THR A 140 6.56 4.69 2.89
CA THR A 140 5.70 3.79 2.09
C THR A 140 4.81 4.59 1.13
N CYS A 141 4.16 5.66 1.60
CA CYS A 141 3.38 6.56 0.75
C CYS A 141 4.24 7.24 -0.33
N LEU A 142 5.41 7.75 0.04
CA LEU A 142 6.32 8.38 -0.92
C LEU A 142 6.84 7.38 -1.96
N SER A 143 7.08 6.13 -1.57
CA SER A 143 7.42 5.04 -2.49
C SER A 143 6.31 4.78 -3.52
N MET A 144 5.04 4.73 -3.11
CA MET A 144 3.92 4.58 -4.04
C MET A 144 3.89 5.69 -5.09
N VAL A 145 4.03 6.94 -4.63
CA VAL A 145 4.03 8.12 -5.49
C VAL A 145 5.25 8.12 -6.42
N ALA A 146 6.44 7.84 -5.90
CA ALA A 146 7.69 7.87 -6.67
C ALA A 146 7.72 6.79 -7.76
N VAL A 147 7.27 5.57 -7.46
CA VAL A 147 7.18 4.49 -8.46
C VAL A 147 6.23 4.90 -9.60
N TYR A 148 5.10 5.53 -9.27
CA TYR A 148 4.11 5.96 -10.25
C TYR A 148 4.56 7.17 -11.08
N LEU A 149 5.00 8.24 -10.45
CA LEU A 149 5.33 9.48 -11.17
C LEU A 149 6.66 9.37 -11.93
N LEU A 150 7.68 8.74 -11.31
CA LEU A 150 9.01 8.62 -11.90
C LEU A 150 9.16 7.38 -12.78
N GLN A 151 8.16 6.49 -12.78
CA GLN A 151 8.14 5.24 -13.55
C GLN A 151 9.41 4.39 -13.33
N ASP A 152 9.94 4.44 -12.09
CA ASP A 152 11.19 3.80 -11.69
C ASP A 152 10.98 2.91 -10.47
N ILE A 153 11.05 1.61 -10.71
CA ILE A 153 10.80 0.57 -9.71
C ILE A 153 11.92 0.45 -8.67
N LYS A 154 13.01 1.23 -8.77
CA LYS A 154 14.04 1.29 -7.72
C LYS A 154 13.53 1.95 -6.43
N TYR A 155 12.49 2.77 -6.53
CA TYR A 155 11.89 3.47 -5.38
C TYR A 155 10.95 2.55 -4.58
N SER A 156 11.36 1.31 -4.35
CA SER A 156 10.63 0.34 -3.53
C SER A 156 10.53 0.81 -2.07
N PRO A 157 9.58 0.29 -1.27
CA PRO A 157 9.43 0.74 0.12
C PRO A 157 10.68 0.52 0.97
N ASP A 158 11.43 -0.57 0.79
CA ASP A 158 12.70 -0.79 1.51
C ASP A 158 13.75 0.27 1.18
N TYR A 159 13.88 0.63 -0.11
CA TYR A 159 14.77 1.71 -0.55
C TYR A 159 14.34 3.03 0.09
N MET A 160 13.05 3.35 0.05
CA MET A 160 12.53 4.62 0.56
C MET A 160 12.63 4.72 2.09
N ILE A 161 12.50 3.60 2.81
CA ILE A 161 12.73 3.51 4.25
C ILE A 161 14.18 3.89 4.59
N ASP A 162 15.15 3.30 3.90
CA ASP A 162 16.57 3.61 4.12
C ASP A 162 16.91 5.03 3.68
N TRP A 163 16.45 5.44 2.49
CA TRP A 163 16.67 6.78 1.96
C TRP A 163 16.12 7.87 2.88
N ALA A 164 14.92 7.69 3.43
CA ALA A 164 14.32 8.63 4.36
C ALA A 164 15.13 8.75 5.66
N LYS A 165 15.68 7.64 6.17
CA LYS A 165 16.58 7.67 7.35
C LYS A 165 17.88 8.41 7.04
N GLU A 166 18.54 8.05 5.94
CA GLU A 166 19.83 8.62 5.52
C GLU A 166 19.71 10.12 5.25
N ASN A 167 18.54 10.59 4.84
CA ASN A 167 18.27 12.00 4.57
C ASN A 167 17.66 12.76 5.76
N GLY A 168 17.59 12.15 6.95
CA GLY A 168 17.16 12.82 8.18
C GLY A 168 15.66 13.03 8.33
N TYR A 169 14.83 12.26 7.62
CA TYR A 169 13.37 12.34 7.67
C TYR A 169 12.72 11.37 8.67
N CYS A 170 13.52 10.61 9.42
CA CYS A 170 13.05 9.65 10.41
C CYS A 170 13.30 10.17 11.83
N VAL A 171 12.31 10.12 12.70
CA VAL A 171 12.38 10.56 14.11
C VAL A 171 11.90 9.46 15.03
N ASP A 172 12.69 9.15 16.05
CA ASP A 172 12.36 8.17 17.08
C ASP A 172 11.06 8.55 17.81
N GLY A 173 10.13 7.62 17.90
CA GLY A 173 8.80 7.83 18.50
C GLY A 173 7.83 8.67 17.67
N GLY A 174 8.28 9.26 16.55
CA GLY A 174 7.48 10.12 15.66
C GLY A 174 7.25 9.55 14.26
N GLY A 175 8.05 8.58 13.82
CA GLY A 175 7.99 8.05 12.46
C GLY A 175 8.63 9.01 11.46
N SER A 176 7.85 9.52 10.51
CA SER A 176 8.35 10.40 9.43
C SER A 176 8.08 11.88 9.69
N LEU A 177 9.08 12.73 9.46
CA LEU A 177 8.89 14.17 9.37
C LEU A 177 7.99 14.51 8.18
N TRP A 178 7.15 15.54 8.34
CA TRP A 178 6.29 16.04 7.25
C TRP A 178 7.11 16.60 6.08
N THR A 179 8.32 17.10 6.37
CA THR A 179 9.26 17.57 5.34
C THR A 179 9.72 16.47 4.39
N LEU A 180 9.48 15.19 4.70
CA LEU A 180 9.62 14.10 3.75
C LEU A 180 8.73 14.31 2.51
N MET A 181 7.51 14.81 2.70
CA MET A 181 6.55 15.03 1.61
C MET A 181 6.83 16.32 0.84
N SER A 182 7.48 17.32 1.43
CA SER A 182 7.88 18.53 0.73
C SER A 182 9.31 18.41 0.19
N GLU A 183 10.31 18.69 1.02
CA GLU A 183 11.72 18.70 0.65
C GLU A 183 12.21 17.32 0.19
N GLY A 184 11.75 16.26 0.84
CA GLY A 184 12.14 14.88 0.52
C GLY A 184 11.68 14.48 -0.89
N ALA A 185 10.41 14.72 -1.21
CA ALA A 185 9.86 14.49 -2.55
C ALA A 185 10.61 15.32 -3.61
N GLN A 186 10.91 16.59 -3.33
CA GLN A 186 11.67 17.46 -4.25
C GLN A 186 13.09 16.94 -4.50
N LYS A 187 13.77 16.39 -3.49
CA LYS A 187 15.09 15.74 -3.67
C LYS A 187 15.05 14.50 -4.58
N LEU A 188 13.90 13.86 -4.72
CA LEU A 188 13.70 12.75 -5.65
C LEU A 188 13.36 13.21 -7.08
N GLY A 189 13.18 14.52 -7.30
CA GLY A 189 12.75 15.10 -8.57
C GLY A 189 11.24 15.17 -8.74
N ILE A 190 10.46 15.09 -7.65
CA ILE A 190 9.00 15.24 -7.68
C ILE A 190 8.65 16.69 -7.32
N ASP A 191 7.86 17.36 -8.15
CA ASP A 191 7.24 18.64 -7.76
C ASP A 191 6.21 18.35 -6.67
N SER A 192 6.51 18.83 -5.45
CA SER A 192 5.63 18.71 -4.29
C SER A 192 5.16 20.08 -3.85
N THR A 193 3.85 20.29 -3.94
CA THR A 193 3.18 21.54 -3.57
C THR A 193 2.20 21.27 -2.42
N GLU A 194 2.43 21.91 -1.28
CA GLU A 194 1.43 21.95 -0.20
C GLU A 194 0.16 22.63 -0.67
N LEU A 195 -1.00 22.02 -0.40
CA LEU A 195 -2.30 22.57 -0.77
C LEU A 195 -3.02 23.09 0.46
N PRO A 196 -3.81 24.18 0.33
CA PRO A 196 -4.81 24.48 1.34
C PRO A 196 -5.85 23.35 1.36
N LEU A 197 -6.52 23.17 2.52
CA LEU A 197 -7.61 22.21 2.67
C LEU A 197 -8.85 22.67 1.87
N ASP A 198 -8.82 22.42 0.56
CA ASP A 198 -9.82 22.82 -0.41
C ASP A 198 -10.17 21.64 -1.32
N LYS A 199 -11.45 21.27 -1.31
CA LYS A 199 -11.98 20.12 -2.04
C LYS A 199 -11.70 20.20 -3.54
N GLN A 200 -11.92 21.37 -4.15
CA GLN A 200 -11.81 21.50 -5.60
C GLN A 200 -10.35 21.40 -6.06
N ARG A 201 -9.40 21.95 -5.28
CA ARG A 201 -7.97 21.80 -5.55
C ARG A 201 -7.52 20.35 -5.48
N VAL A 202 -8.03 19.58 -4.51
CA VAL A 202 -7.75 18.14 -4.43
C VAL A 202 -8.31 17.42 -5.64
N ILE A 203 -9.60 17.61 -5.95
CA ILE A 203 -10.26 16.97 -7.10
C ILE A 203 -9.54 17.29 -8.41
N ASN A 204 -9.23 18.56 -8.67
CA ASN A 204 -8.56 18.98 -9.91
C ASN A 204 -7.19 18.32 -10.09
N ASN A 205 -6.44 18.06 -9.01
CA ASN A 205 -5.16 17.35 -9.09
C ASN A 205 -5.39 15.87 -9.41
N LEU A 206 -6.32 15.23 -8.71
CA LEU A 206 -6.62 13.81 -8.90
C LEU A 206 -7.17 13.52 -10.30
N GLU A 207 -7.97 14.41 -10.88
CA GLU A 207 -8.55 14.26 -12.23
C GLU A 207 -7.49 14.27 -13.34
N VAL A 208 -6.37 14.96 -13.15
CA VAL A 208 -5.25 14.98 -14.11
C VAL A 208 -4.14 13.98 -13.77
N GLY A 209 -4.40 13.06 -12.83
CA GLY A 209 -3.47 11.99 -12.45
C GLY A 209 -2.40 12.39 -11.44
N ASN A 210 -2.50 13.55 -10.79
CA ASN A 210 -1.55 13.95 -9.75
C ASN A 210 -2.01 13.38 -8.40
N PRO A 211 -1.27 12.45 -7.77
CA PRO A 211 -1.62 11.97 -6.44
C PRO A 211 -1.45 13.07 -5.38
N VAL A 212 -2.25 12.96 -4.32
CA VAL A 212 -2.17 13.85 -3.16
C VAL A 212 -1.82 13.02 -1.93
N VAL A 213 -0.69 13.30 -1.30
CA VAL A 213 -0.32 12.67 -0.02
C VAL A 213 -0.92 13.49 1.11
N CYS A 214 -1.56 12.83 2.07
CA CYS A 214 -2.15 13.48 3.23
C CYS A 214 -1.55 12.93 4.52
N ILE A 215 -1.37 13.78 5.53
CA ILE A 215 -1.16 13.36 6.91
C ILE A 215 -2.49 13.49 7.66
N MET A 216 -3.01 12.35 8.09
CA MET A 216 -4.27 12.25 8.83
C MET A 216 -4.03 12.40 10.33
N GLY A 217 -4.96 13.06 11.02
CA GLY A 217 -5.14 13.04 12.46
C GLY A 217 -6.13 11.94 12.90
N PRO A 218 -6.56 11.96 14.18
CA PRO A 218 -7.48 10.96 14.70
C PRO A 218 -8.82 10.90 13.97
N GLY A 219 -9.28 9.70 13.62
CA GLY A 219 -10.52 9.45 12.90
C GLY A 219 -10.57 8.03 12.31
N ASP A 220 -11.03 7.91 11.07
CA ASP A 220 -11.25 6.62 10.40
C ASP A 220 -9.95 5.88 10.07
N PHE A 221 -8.87 6.61 9.79
CA PHE A 221 -7.59 6.03 9.35
C PHE A 221 -6.66 5.70 10.52
N THR A 222 -6.74 6.46 11.61
CA THR A 222 -5.77 6.38 12.71
C THR A 222 -6.33 6.97 14.00
N LYS A 223 -5.70 6.66 15.13
CA LYS A 223 -5.96 7.32 16.42
C LYS A 223 -4.91 8.40 16.76
N LYS A 224 -3.89 8.55 15.92
CA LYS A 224 -2.77 9.49 16.09
C LYS A 224 -2.52 10.21 14.76
N GLY A 225 -1.29 10.14 14.23
CA GLY A 225 -0.93 10.55 12.88
C GLY A 225 -0.84 9.35 11.94
N HIS A 226 -1.15 9.53 10.65
CA HIS A 226 -0.95 8.50 9.62
C HIS A 226 -0.90 9.09 8.20
N PHE A 227 0.11 8.71 7.41
CA PHE A 227 0.18 9.11 6.01
C PHE A 227 -0.67 8.18 5.12
N ILE A 228 -1.38 8.76 4.17
CA ILE A 228 -2.12 8.06 3.11
C ILE A 228 -1.89 8.74 1.76
N VAL A 229 -2.23 8.07 0.66
CA VAL A 229 -2.20 8.65 -0.69
C VAL A 229 -3.60 8.66 -1.28
N MET A 230 -4.11 9.82 -1.70
CA MET A 230 -5.26 9.92 -2.58
C MET A 230 -4.77 9.75 -4.03
N THR A 231 -5.35 8.80 -4.75
CA THR A 231 -4.77 8.28 -6.01
C THR A 231 -5.62 8.54 -7.24
N GLY A 232 -6.86 8.99 -7.07
CA GLY A 232 -7.75 9.34 -8.17
C GLY A 232 -9.19 9.56 -7.71
N ILE A 233 -10.07 9.75 -8.69
CA ILE A 233 -11.52 9.86 -8.49
C ILE A 233 -12.23 8.70 -9.18
N GLU A 234 -13.20 8.10 -8.51
CA GLU A 234 -14.11 7.11 -9.07
C GLU A 234 -15.51 7.35 -8.50
N ASN A 235 -16.53 7.42 -9.36
CA ASN A 235 -17.91 7.69 -8.96
C ASN A 235 -18.07 8.94 -8.06
N SER A 236 -17.36 10.02 -8.40
CA SER A 236 -17.30 11.29 -7.64
C SER A 236 -16.73 11.15 -6.22
N LYS A 237 -16.06 10.05 -5.91
CA LYS A 237 -15.41 9.76 -4.63
C LYS A 237 -13.91 9.56 -4.82
N ILE A 238 -13.17 9.73 -3.75
CA ILE A 238 -11.71 9.63 -3.72
C ILE A 238 -11.31 8.16 -3.56
N LYS A 239 -10.39 7.72 -4.42
CA LYS A 239 -9.62 6.48 -4.24
C LYS A 239 -8.44 6.77 -3.32
N ILE A 240 -8.23 5.92 -2.32
CA ILE A 240 -7.16 6.08 -1.32
C ILE A 240 -6.33 4.81 -1.29
N ASN A 241 -5.01 4.95 -1.24
CA ASN A 241 -4.09 3.92 -0.82
C ASN A 241 -3.67 4.22 0.62
N ASP A 242 -4.14 3.40 1.56
CA ASP A 242 -3.76 3.43 2.97
C ASP A 242 -2.71 2.33 3.21
N PRO A 243 -1.43 2.69 3.50
CA PRO A 243 -0.37 1.71 3.66
C PRO A 243 -0.54 0.79 4.89
N ASN A 244 -1.52 1.07 5.76
CA ASN A 244 -1.80 0.30 6.96
C ASN A 244 -3.22 -0.32 6.97
N SER A 245 -4.01 -0.20 5.90
CA SER A 245 -5.31 -0.86 5.81
C SER A 245 -5.71 -1.20 4.36
N ILE A 246 -5.85 -2.50 4.09
CA ILE A 246 -6.45 -3.00 2.85
C ILE A 246 -7.93 -2.63 2.80
N GLU A 247 -8.63 -2.75 3.93
CA GLU A 247 -10.04 -2.36 4.03
C GLU A 247 -10.28 -0.90 3.63
N ASN A 248 -9.47 0.04 4.12
CA ASN A 248 -9.58 1.45 3.74
C ASN A 248 -9.22 1.69 2.28
N SER A 249 -8.24 0.93 1.76
CA SER A 249 -7.81 1.02 0.37
C SER A 249 -8.83 0.48 -0.64
N ASN A 250 -9.72 -0.42 -0.20
CA ASN A 250 -10.80 -0.97 -1.01
C ASN A 250 -12.10 -0.14 -0.96
N LYS A 251 -12.11 1.00 -0.25
CA LYS A 251 -13.26 1.90 -0.14
C LYS A 251 -13.10 3.10 -1.06
N LEU A 252 -14.24 3.64 -1.50
CA LEU A 252 -14.34 4.97 -2.09
C LEU A 252 -14.83 5.96 -1.03
N TRP A 253 -14.10 7.06 -0.86
CA TRP A 253 -14.30 8.02 0.22
C TRP A 253 -14.92 9.32 -0.27
N ASN A 254 -15.90 9.87 0.45
CA ASN A 254 -16.30 11.25 0.21
C ASN A 254 -15.28 12.17 0.88
N PHE A 255 -14.83 13.20 0.18
CA PHE A 255 -13.90 14.19 0.74
C PHE A 255 -14.42 14.80 2.03
N ASP A 256 -15.71 15.14 2.06
CA ASP A 256 -16.33 15.84 3.19
C ASP A 256 -16.38 14.98 4.47
N ASP A 257 -16.37 13.64 4.33
CA ASP A 257 -16.36 12.72 5.47
C ASP A 257 -14.99 12.67 6.15
N ILE A 258 -13.92 12.91 5.38
CA ILE A 258 -12.53 12.74 5.84
C ILE A 258 -11.77 14.05 5.99
N SER A 259 -12.26 15.17 5.44
CA SER A 259 -11.53 16.43 5.38
C SER A 259 -11.18 17.00 6.76
N SER A 260 -12.04 16.79 7.75
CA SER A 260 -11.80 17.21 9.14
C SER A 260 -10.65 16.45 9.82
N GLN A 261 -10.23 15.32 9.24
CA GLN A 261 -9.14 14.49 9.73
C GLN A 261 -7.82 14.82 9.02
N ILE A 262 -7.80 15.69 8.01
CA ILE A 262 -6.58 16.03 7.27
C ILE A 262 -5.83 17.14 8.01
N ASN A 263 -4.65 16.83 8.52
CA ASN A 263 -3.78 17.83 9.17
C ASN A 263 -2.98 18.64 8.14
N ASN A 264 -2.53 18.00 7.05
CA ASN A 264 -1.86 18.64 5.92
C ASN A 264 -1.91 17.74 4.67
N LEU A 265 -1.68 18.31 3.48
CA LEU A 265 -1.76 17.63 2.20
C LEU A 265 -0.85 18.26 1.13
N TRP A 266 -0.28 17.41 0.28
CA TRP A 266 0.64 17.82 -0.79
C TRP A 266 0.25 17.16 -2.11
N ALA A 267 0.08 17.96 -3.17
CA ALA A 267 -0.01 17.44 -4.52
C ALA A 267 1.38 17.14 -5.07
N MET A 268 1.52 15.97 -5.70
CA MET A 268 2.77 15.45 -6.23
C MET A 268 2.70 15.33 -7.74
N ARG A 269 3.71 15.84 -8.45
CA ARG A 269 3.75 15.92 -9.92
C ARG A 269 5.16 15.69 -10.47
N VAL A 270 5.25 15.53 -11.79
CA VAL A 270 6.49 15.53 -12.59
C VAL A 270 6.41 16.55 -13.70
#